data_AF-A0A7S1ZX04-F1
#
_entry.id   AF-A0A7S1ZX04-F1
#
_cell.length_a   1.000
_cell.length_b   1.000
_cell.length_c   1.000
_cell.angle_alpha   90.00
_cell.angle_beta   90.00
_cell.angle_gamma   90.00
#
_symmetry.space_group_name_H-M   'P 1'
#
loop_
_entity.id
_entity.type
_entity.pdbx_description
1 polymer ?
#
loop_
_entity_poly.entity_id
_entity_poly.type
_entity_poly.pdbx_seq_one_letter_code
_entity_poly.pdbx_strand_id
1 'polypeptide(L)'
;PTVVYIKPSGALVERMAATGVDVVSLDWTVDMAEGRERIAAGRARAGLEGRGGVQGNLDPGLLFGSQETIKERAEEILKKAGPRGHVMNLGHGIEAKTSEENAAFFIETVRNYRHEGQK
;
A
#
# COMPACT_ATOMS: atom_id res chain seq x y z
N PRO A 1 -4.86 -9.74 13.57
CA PRO A 1 -3.83 -8.87 12.95
C PRO A 1 -4.18 -7.40 13.22
N THR A 2 -3.19 -6.60 13.57
CA THR A 2 -3.35 -5.17 13.91
C THR A 2 -2.71 -4.33 12.82
N VAL A 3 -3.48 -3.37 12.31
CA VAL A 3 -3.01 -2.40 11.31
C VAL A 3 -2.96 -1.02 11.97
N VAL A 4 -1.86 -0.28 11.77
CA VAL A 4 -1.79 1.13 12.15
C VAL A 4 -1.73 2.01 10.91
N TYR A 5 -2.51 3.08 10.95
CA TYR A 5 -2.54 4.11 9.92
C TYR A 5 -2.50 5.48 10.58
N ILE A 6 -1.56 6.33 10.16
CA ILE A 6 -1.46 7.73 10.57
C ILE A 6 -1.28 8.55 9.30
N LYS A 7 -2.11 9.57 9.09
CA LYS A 7 -2.00 10.47 7.94
C LYS A 7 -1.58 11.87 8.42
N PRO A 8 -0.52 12.47 7.86
CA PRO A 8 0.46 11.89 6.93
C PRO A 8 1.43 10.91 7.64
N SER A 9 1.72 9.79 6.99
CA SER A 9 2.50 8.64 7.50
C SER A 9 4.00 8.81 7.34
N GLY A 10 4.44 9.62 6.36
CA GLY A 10 5.82 9.65 5.88
C GLY A 10 6.88 9.89 6.95
N ALA A 11 6.64 10.76 7.93
CA ALA A 11 7.62 11.03 9.00
C ALA A 11 7.61 9.99 10.13
N LEU A 12 6.62 9.08 10.16
CA LEU A 12 6.34 8.20 11.29
C LEU A 12 6.46 6.72 10.96
N VAL A 13 6.74 6.34 9.69
CA VAL A 13 6.76 4.94 9.22
C VAL A 13 7.52 4.00 10.15
N GLU A 14 8.75 4.35 10.54
CA GLU A 14 9.57 3.47 11.37
C GLU A 14 9.11 3.42 12.82
N ARG A 15 8.55 4.53 13.33
CA ARG A 15 7.97 4.58 14.68
C ARG A 15 6.69 3.76 14.73
N MET A 16 5.84 3.84 13.70
CA MET A 16 4.66 3.00 13.53
C MET A 16 5.06 1.53 13.51
N ALA A 17 6.08 1.17 12.72
CA ALA A 17 6.57 -0.20 12.62
C ALA A 17 7.15 -0.75 13.94
N ALA A 18 7.78 0.12 14.75
CA ALA A 18 8.35 -0.22 16.06
C ALA A 18 7.30 -0.52 17.15
N THR A 19 6.01 -0.22 16.92
CA THR A 19 4.95 -0.47 17.90
C THR A 19 4.59 -1.94 18.11
N GLY A 20 5.06 -2.85 17.24
CA GLY A 20 4.69 -4.26 17.27
C GLY A 20 3.49 -4.63 16.41
N VAL A 21 2.90 -3.68 15.69
CA VAL A 21 1.80 -3.92 14.73
C VAL A 21 2.17 -4.91 13.64
N ASP A 22 1.19 -5.64 13.12
CA ASP A 22 1.40 -6.61 12.04
C ASP A 22 1.60 -5.92 10.68
N VAL A 23 0.87 -4.82 10.45
CA VAL A 23 0.85 -4.09 9.18
C VAL A 23 0.91 -2.58 9.41
N VAL A 24 1.76 -1.89 8.65
CA VAL A 24 1.78 -0.43 8.55
C VAL A 24 1.04 -0.02 7.27
N SER A 25 0.01 0.82 7.40
CA SER A 25 -0.66 1.41 6.24
C SER A 25 -0.01 2.73 5.87
N LEU A 26 0.32 2.89 4.59
CA LEU A 26 0.95 4.08 4.04
C LEU A 26 -0.09 4.92 3.29
N ASP A 27 0.05 6.24 3.36
CA ASP A 27 -0.62 7.14 2.41
C ASP A 27 0.23 7.29 1.13
N TRP A 28 -0.33 7.92 0.10
CA TRP A 28 0.25 7.97 -1.25
C TRP A 28 1.49 8.84 -1.38
N THR A 29 1.88 9.58 -0.33
CA THR A 29 3.10 10.41 -0.36
C THR A 29 4.37 9.62 -0.12
N VAL A 30 4.26 8.34 0.28
CA VAL A 30 5.40 7.44 0.53
C VAL A 30 5.54 6.49 -0.65
N ASP A 31 6.74 6.35 -1.21
CA ASP A 31 6.97 5.30 -2.21
C ASP A 31 6.80 3.91 -1.56
N MET A 32 6.15 2.97 -2.25
CA MET A 32 5.85 1.65 -1.68
C MET A 32 7.11 0.82 -1.38
N ALA A 33 8.15 0.90 -2.22
CA ALA A 33 9.41 0.19 -1.98
C ALA A 33 10.18 0.82 -0.82
N GLU A 34 10.26 2.15 -0.77
CA GLU A 34 10.84 2.87 0.37
C GLU A 34 10.10 2.54 1.67
N GLY A 35 8.76 2.59 1.65
CA GLY A 35 7.92 2.27 2.79
C GLY A 35 8.17 0.86 3.33
N ARG A 36 8.32 -0.14 2.45
CA ARG A 36 8.71 -1.51 2.81
C ARG A 36 10.03 -1.57 3.55
N GLU A 37 11.05 -0.90 3.03
CA GLU A 37 12.39 -0.87 3.64
C GLU A 37 12.35 -0.22 5.02
N ARG A 38 11.64 0.91 5.13
CA ARG A 38 11.49 1.66 6.38
C ARG A 38 10.71 0.89 7.44
N ILE A 39 9.65 0.18 7.05
CA ILE A 39 8.92 -0.72 7.97
C ILE A 39 9.85 -1.81 8.51
N ALA A 40 10.58 -2.49 7.64
CA ALA A 40 11.52 -3.54 8.05
C ALA A 40 12.61 -2.98 8.98
N ALA A 41 13.18 -1.82 8.66
CA ALA A 41 14.16 -1.14 9.50
C ALA A 41 13.60 -0.74 10.87
N GLY A 42 12.38 -0.19 10.92
CA GLY A 42 11.70 0.17 12.16
C GLY A 42 11.47 -1.03 13.07
N ARG A 43 11.03 -2.16 12.51
CA ARG A 43 10.86 -3.43 13.25
C ARG A 43 12.18 -3.98 13.77
N ALA A 44 13.21 -4.04 12.91
CA ALA A 44 14.53 -4.54 13.29
C ALA A 44 15.13 -3.72 14.45
N ARG A 45 15.02 -2.39 14.41
CA ARG A 45 15.49 -1.51 15.50
C ARG A 45 14.74 -1.73 16.82
N ALA A 46 13.49 -2.19 16.75
CA ALA A 46 12.68 -2.53 17.91
C ALA A 46 12.87 -3.98 18.40
N GLY A 47 13.76 -4.76 17.78
CA GLY A 47 13.96 -6.17 18.11
C GLY A 47 12.80 -7.09 17.71
N LEU A 48 11.95 -6.66 16.78
CA LEU A 48 10.81 -7.43 16.31
C LEU A 48 11.20 -8.36 15.16
N GLU A 49 10.70 -9.60 15.18
CA GLU A 49 10.95 -10.56 14.11
C GLU A 49 10.12 -10.24 12.84
N GLY A 50 10.70 -10.58 11.69
CA GLY A 50 10.07 -10.47 10.38
C GLY A 50 9.94 -9.03 9.84
N ARG A 51 9.76 -8.93 8.53
CA ARG A 51 9.74 -7.64 7.81
C ARG A 51 8.49 -6.79 8.02
N GLY A 52 7.44 -7.36 8.60
CA GLY A 52 6.12 -6.72 8.73
C GLY A 52 5.33 -6.66 7.41
N GLY A 53 4.01 -6.51 7.53
CA GLY A 53 3.13 -6.25 6.40
C GLY A 53 3.07 -4.77 6.04
N VAL A 54 2.69 -4.48 4.80
CA VAL A 54 2.39 -3.12 4.33
C VAL A 54 0.98 -3.08 3.73
N GLN A 55 0.26 -1.97 3.94
CA GLN A 55 -1.03 -1.70 3.31
C GLN A 55 -0.98 -0.38 2.53
N GLY A 56 -1.73 -0.30 1.43
CA GLY A 56 -1.87 0.91 0.62
C GLY A 56 -1.23 0.79 -0.76
N ASN A 57 -0.95 1.87 -1.46
CA ASN A 57 -1.20 3.26 -1.05
C ASN A 57 -1.60 4.17 -2.21
N LEU A 58 -2.43 3.65 -3.13
CA LEU A 58 -2.86 4.42 -4.31
C LEU A 58 -3.50 5.75 -3.89
N ASP A 59 -3.11 6.86 -4.52
CA ASP A 59 -3.78 8.15 -4.34
C ASP A 59 -5.26 8.03 -4.75
N PRO A 60 -6.24 8.26 -3.86
CA PRO A 60 -7.66 8.20 -4.19
C PRO A 60 -8.05 9.11 -5.35
N GLY A 61 -7.35 10.24 -5.54
CA GLY A 61 -7.60 11.19 -6.62
C GLY A 61 -7.36 10.59 -8.01
N LEU A 62 -6.54 9.54 -8.14
CA LEU A 62 -6.31 8.85 -9.41
C LEU A 62 -7.56 8.11 -9.90
N LEU A 63 -8.52 7.81 -9.02
CA LEU A 63 -9.78 7.19 -9.43
C LEU A 63 -10.71 8.16 -10.19
N PHE A 64 -10.36 9.45 -10.29
CA PHE A 64 -11.01 10.39 -11.21
C PHE A 64 -10.42 10.39 -12.62
N GLY A 65 -9.27 9.72 -12.81
CA GLY A 65 -8.56 9.65 -14.08
C GLY A 65 -9.08 8.55 -15.02
N SER A 66 -8.30 8.27 -16.06
CA SER A 66 -8.57 7.16 -16.97
C SER A 66 -8.26 5.80 -16.32
N GLN A 67 -8.94 4.75 -16.79
CA GLN A 67 -8.64 3.37 -16.39
C GLN A 67 -7.18 2.98 -16.71
N GLU A 68 -6.58 3.54 -17.77
CA GLU A 68 -5.16 3.36 -18.08
C GLU A 68 -4.27 3.85 -16.95
N THR A 69 -4.47 5.09 -16.47
CA THR A 69 -3.70 5.62 -15.33
C THR A 69 -3.95 4.81 -14.06
N ILE A 70 -5.19 4.42 -13.78
CA ILE A 70 -5.51 3.58 -12.60
C ILE A 70 -4.73 2.27 -12.67
N LYS A 71 -4.72 1.61 -13.83
CA LYS A 71 -4.02 0.34 -14.04
C LYS A 71 -2.52 0.50 -13.83
N GLU A 72 -1.90 1.43 -14.55
CA GLU A 72 -0.46 1.65 -14.50
C GLU A 72 0.02 1.89 -13.06
N ARG A 73 -0.67 2.77 -12.34
CA ARG A 73 -0.29 3.14 -10.97
C ARG A 73 -0.56 2.02 -9.96
N ALA A 74 -1.65 1.26 -10.12
CA ALA A 74 -1.92 0.11 -9.28
C ALA A 74 -0.88 -1.00 -9.48
N GLU A 75 -0.56 -1.33 -10.73
CA GLU A 75 0.45 -2.35 -11.07
C GLU A 75 1.86 -1.94 -10.64
N GLU A 76 2.20 -0.64 -10.73
CA GLU A 76 3.45 -0.09 -10.21
C GLU A 76 3.59 -0.31 -8.69
N ILE A 77 2.55 0.01 -7.92
CA ILE A 77 2.52 -0.17 -6.47
C ILE A 77 2.64 -1.65 -6.12
N LEU A 78 1.86 -2.52 -6.79
CA LEU A 78 1.91 -3.97 -6.59
C LEU A 78 3.33 -4.51 -6.85
N LYS A 79 3.94 -4.12 -7.97
CA LYS A 79 5.33 -4.48 -8.30
C LYS A 79 6.30 -4.08 -7.20
N LYS A 80 6.23 -2.82 -6.74
CA LYS A 80 7.10 -2.27 -5.68
C LYS A 80 6.88 -2.94 -4.32
N ALA A 81 5.65 -3.32 -4.00
CA ALA A 81 5.33 -3.99 -2.73
C ALA A 81 5.88 -5.41 -2.67
N GLY A 82 6.00 -6.08 -3.82
CA GLY A 82 6.45 -7.46 -3.94
C GLY A 82 5.40 -8.50 -3.49
N PRO A 83 5.68 -9.79 -3.72
CA PRO A 83 4.65 -10.84 -3.82
C PRO A 83 4.01 -11.31 -2.51
N ARG A 84 4.42 -10.80 -1.34
CA ARG A 84 3.98 -11.31 -0.03
C ARG A 84 3.79 -10.20 1.00
N GLY A 85 2.79 -10.31 1.86
CA GLY A 85 2.61 -9.38 2.99
C GLY A 85 2.32 -7.94 2.54
N HIS A 86 1.62 -7.79 1.41
CA HIS A 86 1.05 -6.53 0.94
C HIS A 86 -0.47 -6.67 0.91
N VAL A 87 -1.16 -5.69 1.46
CA VAL A 87 -2.60 -5.50 1.27
C VAL A 87 -2.77 -4.25 0.41
N MET A 88 -3.05 -4.43 -0.87
CA MET A 88 -3.32 -3.30 -1.74
C MET A 88 -4.55 -2.55 -1.27
N ASN A 89 -4.44 -1.22 -1.17
CA ASN A 89 -5.53 -0.34 -0.74
C ASN A 89 -5.25 1.08 -1.28
N LEU A 90 -6.24 1.96 -1.15
CA LEU A 90 -6.04 3.39 -1.28
C LEU A 90 -5.21 3.93 -0.12
N GLY A 91 -4.53 5.06 -0.32
CA GLY A 91 -3.83 5.81 0.71
C GLY A 91 -4.75 6.69 1.57
N HIS A 92 -6.07 6.64 1.35
CA HIS A 92 -7.12 7.28 2.15
C HIS A 92 -8.48 6.64 1.85
N GLY A 93 -9.53 7.09 2.55
CA GLY A 93 -10.90 6.84 2.11
C GLY A 93 -11.16 7.34 0.68
N ILE A 94 -11.96 6.59 -0.05
CA ILE A 94 -12.44 6.94 -1.40
C ILE A 94 -13.25 8.23 -1.36
N GLU A 95 -13.16 9.02 -2.42
CA GLU A 95 -13.94 10.26 -2.54
C GLU A 95 -15.38 9.96 -2.99
N ALA A 96 -16.36 10.68 -2.43
CA ALA A 96 -17.78 10.42 -2.70
C ALA A 96 -18.18 10.60 -4.18
N LYS A 97 -17.38 11.33 -4.95
CA LYS A 97 -17.62 11.58 -6.39
C LYS A 97 -16.92 10.55 -7.29
N THR A 98 -16.14 9.61 -6.73
CA THR A 98 -15.47 8.59 -7.52
C THR A 98 -16.51 7.73 -8.22
N SER A 99 -16.31 7.46 -9.52
CA SER A 99 -17.23 6.59 -10.25
C SER A 99 -17.11 5.14 -9.75
N GLU A 100 -18.24 4.46 -9.62
CA GLU A 100 -18.27 3.04 -9.26
C GLU A 100 -17.51 2.18 -10.29
N GLU A 101 -17.57 2.57 -11.56
CA GLU A 101 -16.83 1.93 -12.65
C GLU A 101 -15.32 1.97 -12.41
N ASN A 102 -14.75 3.14 -12.06
CA ASN A 102 -13.32 3.25 -11.79
C ASN A 102 -12.91 2.53 -10.50
N ALA A 103 -13.77 2.54 -9.48
CA ALA A 103 -13.54 1.78 -8.25
C ALA A 103 -13.53 0.26 -8.53
N ALA A 104 -14.49 -0.24 -9.33
CA ALA A 104 -14.55 -1.64 -9.74
C ALA A 104 -13.34 -2.02 -10.59
N PHE A 105 -12.97 -1.19 -11.57
CA PHE A 105 -11.81 -1.40 -12.43
C PHE A 105 -10.50 -1.48 -11.63
N PHE A 106 -10.32 -0.63 -10.62
CA PHE A 106 -9.19 -0.71 -9.68
C PHE A 106 -9.15 -2.08 -8.96
N ILE A 107 -10.28 -2.51 -8.40
CA ILE A 107 -10.38 -3.80 -7.69
C ILE A 107 -10.06 -4.97 -8.63
N GLU A 108 -10.60 -4.96 -9.85
CA GLU A 108 -10.36 -5.99 -10.86
C GLU A 108 -8.89 -6.04 -11.28
N THR A 109 -8.28 -4.88 -11.52
CA THR A 109 -6.85 -4.77 -11.83
C THR A 109 -6.00 -5.45 -10.75
N VAL A 110 -6.26 -5.12 -9.48
CA VAL A 110 -5.53 -5.69 -8.34
C VAL A 110 -5.74 -7.21 -8.23
N ARG A 111 -6.97 -7.70 -8.43
CA ARG A 111 -7.29 -9.13 -8.36
C ARG A 111 -6.66 -9.94 -9.50
N ASN A 112 -6.50 -9.34 -10.66
CA ASN A 112 -5.96 -10.00 -11.86
C ASN A 112 -4.44 -9.91 -11.96
N TYR A 113 -3.80 -9.00 -11.22
CA TYR A 113 -2.34 -8.87 -11.22
C TYR A 113 -1.65 -10.15 -10.71
N ARG A 114 -0.59 -10.56 -11.40
CA ARG A 114 0.27 -11.69 -11.01
C ARG A 114 1.70 -11.23 -11.00
N HIS A 115 2.42 -11.53 -9.93
CA HIS A 115 3.86 -11.35 -9.93
C HIS A 115 4.50 -12.38 -10.86
N GLU A 116 5.58 -11.99 -11.55
CA GLU A 116 6.38 -12.92 -12.36
C GLU A 116 6.80 -14.14 -11.52
N GLY A 117 6.49 -15.34 -12.02
CA GLY A 117 6.76 -16.61 -11.32
C GLY A 117 5.64 -17.15 -10.43
N GLN A 118 4.53 -16.42 -10.25
CA GLN A 118 3.30 -16.97 -9.65
C GLN A 118 2.40 -17.55 -10.77
N LYS A 119 2.51 -18.85 -11.02
CA LYS A 119 1.48 -19.63 -11.72
C LYS A 119 0.39 -20.05 -10.74
#